data_AF-A0A1M5XZ07-F1
#
_entry.id   AF-A0A1M5XZ07-F1
#
_cell.length_a   1.000
_cell.length_b   1.000
_cell.length_c   1.000
_cell.angle_alpha   90.00
_cell.angle_beta   90.00
_cell.angle_gamma   90.00
#
_symmetry.space_group_name_H-M   'P 1'
#
loop_
_entity.id
_entity.type
_entity.pdbx_description
1 polymer ?
#
loop_
_entity_poly.entity_id
_entity_poly.type
_entity_poly.pdbx_seq_one_letter_code
_entity_poly.pdbx_strand_id
1 'polypeptide(L)' 'MHAGASANASEMQKNEARAAALELLRRSVAFKHDRLAIIRLVDAVKLDAAVESDLWSYCATVANALMDRGQLQKLQARS' A
#
# COMPACT_ATOMS: atom_id res chain seq x y z
N MET A 1 19.81 18.53 5.18
CA MET A 1 19.27 18.67 3.82
C MET A 1 19.71 17.44 3.04
N HIS A 2 18.91 16.38 2.98
CA HIS A 2 19.29 15.21 2.17
C HIS A 2 18.75 15.39 0.76
N ALA A 3 19.66 15.77 -0.14
CA ALA A 3 19.43 15.83 -1.57
C ALA A 3 18.87 14.48 -2.06
N GLY A 4 17.78 14.55 -2.82
CA GLY A 4 17.19 13.39 -3.49
C GLY A 4 18.22 12.75 -4.40
N ALA A 5 18.71 11.57 -4.00
CA ALA A 5 19.69 10.82 -4.76
C ALA A 5 19.00 10.11 -5.93
N SER A 6 19.08 10.79 -7.06
CA SER A 6 19.40 10.24 -8.38
C SER A 6 18.34 9.41 -9.10
N ALA A 7 17.95 9.94 -10.26
CA ALA A 7 17.19 9.31 -11.34
C ALA A 7 17.86 8.06 -11.97
N ASN A 8 18.95 7.54 -11.37
CA ASN A 8 19.76 6.42 -11.86
C ASN A 8 20.02 5.40 -10.74
N ALA A 9 18.99 4.99 -10.00
CA ALA A 9 19.11 3.81 -9.12
C ALA A 9 19.54 2.60 -9.97
N SER A 10 20.52 1.83 -9.49
CA SER A 10 20.94 0.61 -10.17
C SER A 10 19.79 -0.40 -10.18
N GLU A 11 19.79 -1.34 -11.13
CA GLU A 11 18.79 -2.41 -11.17
C GLU A 11 18.76 -3.22 -9.87
N MET A 12 19.91 -3.36 -9.20
CA MET A 12 19.99 -3.99 -7.88
C MET A 12 19.20 -3.20 -6.83
N GLN A 13 19.39 -1.87 -6.76
CA GLN A 13 18.65 -1.02 -5.83
C GLN A 13 17.15 -1.00 -6.11
N LYS A 14 16.74 -1.06 -7.39
CA LYS A 14 15.33 -1.17 -7.77
C LYS A 14 14.73 -2.50 -7.31
N ASN A 15 15.46 -3.61 -7.48
CA ASN A 15 15.02 -4.92 -7.02
C ASN A 15 14.93 -5.00 -5.50
N GLU A 16 15.89 -4.43 -4.78
CA GLU A 16 15.83 -4.31 -3.32
C GLU A 16 14.63 -3.47 -2.86
N ALA A 17 14.36 -2.35 -3.53
CA ALA A 17 13.21 -1.51 -3.22
C ALA A 17 11.87 -2.24 -3.44
N ARG A 18 11.75 -3.00 -4.54
CA ARG A 18 10.57 -3.85 -4.82
C ARG A 18 10.38 -4.91 -3.72
N ALA A 19 11.45 -5.63 -3.38
CA ALA A 19 11.40 -6.66 -2.35
C ALA A 19 11.01 -6.07 -0.98
N ALA A 20 11.60 -4.93 -0.61
CA ALA A 20 11.29 -4.24 0.63
C ALA A 20 9.83 -3.76 0.68
N ALA A 21 9.30 -3.23 -0.42
CA ALA A 21 7.91 -2.80 -0.50
C ALA A 21 6.93 -3.97 -0.30
N LEU A 22 7.22 -5.13 -0.90
CA LEU A 22 6.42 -6.34 -0.72
C LEU A 22 6.45 -6.84 0.72
N GLU A 23 7.62 -6.90 1.36
CA GLU A 23 7.73 -7.32 2.75
C GLU A 23 6.99 -6.39 3.72
N LEU A 24 7.04 -5.08 3.48
CA LEU A 24 6.27 -4.10 4.25
C LEU A 24 4.76 -4.27 4.06
N LEU A 25 4.31 -4.55 2.84
CA LEU A 25 2.91 -4.85 2.56
C LEU A 25 2.46 -6.12 3.29
N ARG A 26 3.19 -7.23 3.13
CA ARG A 26 2.91 -8.52 3.79
C ARG A 26 2.80 -8.36 5.31
N ARG A 27 3.77 -7.67 5.93
CA ARG A 27 3.73 -7.39 7.38
C ARG A 27 2.51 -6.56 7.76
N SER A 28 2.18 -5.53 6.99
CA SER A 28 1.00 -4.69 7.27
C SER A 28 -0.29 -5.50 7.23
N VAL A 29 -0.42 -6.43 6.28
CA VAL A 29 -1.56 -7.36 6.20
C VAL A 29 -1.56 -8.36 7.36
N ALA A 30 -0.40 -8.93 7.72
CA ALA A 30 -0.28 -9.87 8.83
C ALA A 30 -0.69 -9.23 10.16
N PHE A 31 -0.32 -7.97 10.39
CA PHE A 31 -0.70 -7.20 11.58
C PHE A 31 -2.07 -6.51 11.48
N LYS A 32 -2.82 -6.72 10.39
CA LYS A 32 -4.15 -6.10 10.16
C LYS A 32 -4.12 -4.56 10.22
N HIS A 33 -3.02 -3.95 9.80
CA HIS A 33 -2.89 -2.51 9.68
C HIS A 33 -3.54 -2.03 8.37
N ASP A 34 -4.87 -2.08 8.31
CA ASP A 34 -5.68 -1.84 7.11
C ASP A 34 -5.26 -0.62 6.29
N ARG A 35 -5.28 0.57 6.88
CA ARG A 35 -4.94 1.81 6.17
C ARG A 35 -3.49 1.81 5.69
N LEU A 36 -2.57 1.28 6.50
CA LEU A 36 -1.16 1.20 6.15
C LEU A 36 -0.92 0.18 5.02
N ALA A 37 -1.64 -0.95 5.03
CA ALA A 37 -1.59 -1.94 3.97
C ALA A 37 -1.99 -1.34 2.62
N ILE A 38 -3.05 -0.52 2.57
CA ILE A 38 -3.43 0.20 1.34
C ILE A 38 -2.31 1.14 0.86
N ILE A 39 -1.70 1.91 1.77
CA ILE A 39 -0.59 2.81 1.41
C ILE A 39 0.59 2.01 0.86
N ARG A 40 0.96 0.90 1.51
CA ARG A 40 2.07 0.04 1.07
C ARG A 40 1.79 -0.70 -0.23
N LEU A 41 0.53 -1.03 -0.52
CA LEU A 41 0.13 -1.56 -1.82
C LEU A 41 0.40 -0.52 -2.93
N VAL A 42 0.02 0.75 -2.72
CA VAL A 42 0.30 1.81 -3.67
C VAL A 42 1.81 1.99 -3.89
N ASP A 43 2.62 1.91 -2.83
CA ASP A 43 4.08 1.96 -2.94
C ASP A 43 4.62 0.78 -3.78
N ALA A 44 4.15 -0.44 -3.52
CA ALA A 44 4.56 -1.63 -4.26
C ALA A 44 4.21 -1.55 -5.75
N VAL A 45 3.01 -1.05 -6.08
CA VAL A 45 2.57 -0.84 -7.48
C VAL A 45 3.41 0.22 -8.17
N LYS A 46 3.72 1.35 -7.50
CA LYS A 46 4.58 2.40 -8.06
C LYS A 46 6.00 1.92 -8.36
N LEU A 47 6.47 0.92 -7.61
CA LEU A 47 7.79 0.30 -7.81
C LEU A 47 7.75 -0.86 -8.81
N ASP A 48 6.59 -1.15 -9.40
CA ASP A 48 6.40 -2.29 -10.31
C ASP A 48 6.77 -3.63 -9.63
N ALA A 49 6.42 -3.76 -8.35
CA ALA A 49 6.64 -4.99 -7.60
C ALA A 49 5.55 -6.03 -7.93
N ALA A 50 5.94 -7.30 -8.03
CA ALA A 50 5.01 -8.41 -8.25
C ALA A 50 4.21 -8.71 -6.98
N VAL A 51 3.07 -8.03 -6.82
CA VAL A 51 2.18 -8.22 -5.68
C VAL A 51 1.33 -9.48 -5.88
N GLU A 52 1.32 -10.36 -4.88
CA GLU A 52 0.53 -11.59 -4.86
C GLU A 52 -0.98 -11.31 -4.86
N SER A 53 -1.76 -12.20 -5.50
CA SER A 53 -3.22 -12.08 -5.61
C SER A 53 -3.91 -11.91 -4.26
N ASP A 54 -3.44 -12.61 -3.23
CA ASP A 54 -4.07 -12.60 -1.92
C ASP A 54 -3.91 -11.25 -1.22
N LEU A 55 -2.77 -10.57 -1.43
CA LEU A 55 -2.54 -9.22 -0.93
C LEU A 55 -3.42 -8.21 -1.67
N TRP A 56 -3.60 -8.38 -2.97
CA TRP A 56 -4.55 -7.60 -3.76
C TRP A 56 -5.97 -7.75 -3.24
N SER A 57 -6.44 -8.99 -3.06
CA SER A 57 -7.78 -9.28 -2.56
C SER A 57 -7.99 -8.68 -1.16
N TYR A 58 -7.05 -8.86 -0.24
CA TYR A 58 -7.12 -8.27 1.09
C TYR A 58 -7.28 -6.75 1.03
N CYS A 59 -6.41 -6.08 0.27
CA CYS A 59 -6.43 -4.63 0.15
C CYS A 59 -7.70 -4.13 -0.55
N ALA A 60 -8.22 -4.85 -1.55
CA ALA A 60 -9.50 -4.50 -2.18
C ALA A 60 -10.66 -4.57 -1.18
N THR A 61 -10.74 -5.63 -0.38
CA THR A 61 -11.76 -5.78 0.67
C THR A 61 -11.67 -4.64 1.69
N VAL A 62 -10.46 -4.33 2.18
CA VAL A 62 -10.24 -3.25 3.14
C VAL A 62 -10.61 -1.88 2.55
N ALA A 63 -10.21 -1.61 1.30
CA ALA A 63 -10.50 -0.34 0.64
C ALA A 63 -12.02 -0.11 0.54
N ASN A 64 -12.77 -1.12 0.09
CA ASN A 64 -14.24 -1.04 0.03
C ASN A 64 -14.85 -0.77 1.41
N ALA A 65 -14.44 -1.51 2.45
CA ALA A 65 -14.94 -1.33 3.80
C ALA A 65 -14.63 0.06 4.41
N LEU A 66 -13.53 0.71 3.98
CA LEU A 66 -13.21 2.08 4.38
C LEU A 66 -14.06 3.11 3.64
N MET A 67 -14.33 2.90 2.35
CA MET A 67 -15.22 3.77 1.57
C MET A 67 -16.64 3.75 2.12
N ASP A 68 -17.17 2.57 2.42
CA ASP A 68 -18.52 2.39 2.99
C ASP A 68 -18.63 3.13 4.34
N ARG A 69 -17.65 2.97 5.22
CA ARG A 69 -17.59 3.71 6.50
C ARG A 69 -17.58 5.22 6.30
N GLY A 70 -16.82 5.72 5.32
CA GLY A 70 -16.79 7.15 4.99
C GLY A 70 -18.13 7.67 4.46
N GLN A 71 -18.87 6.86 3.70
CA GLN A 71 -20.21 7.22 3.22
C GLN A 71 -21.22 7.29 4.36
N LEU A 72 -21.20 6.32 5.28
CA LEU A 72 -22.07 6.31 6.46
C LEU A 72 -21.85 7.53 7.35
N GLN A 73 -20.60 7.91 7.61
CA GLN A 73 -20.28 9.11 8.39
C GLN A 73 -20.81 10.39 7.73
N LYS A 74 -20.73 10.49 6.40
CA LYS A 74 -21.28 11.64 5.65
C LYS A 74 -22.80 11.73 5.73
N LEU A 75 -23.51 10.61 5.81
CA LEU A 75 -24.97 10.60 6.01
C LEU A 75 -25.33 11.05 7.43
N GLN A 76 -24.59 10.55 8.43
CA GLN A 76 -24.79 10.94 9.83
C GLN A 76 -24.52 12.43 10.10
N ALA A 77 -23.50 13.02 9.45
CA ALA A 77 -23.18 14.44 9.60
C ALA A 77 -24.18 15.40 8.91
N ARG A 78 -25.17 14.88 8.17
CA ARG A 78 -26.22 15.65 7.50
C ARG A 78 -27.59 15.51 8.17
N SER A 79 -27.68 14.75 9.26
CA SER A 79 -28.88 14.51 10.07
C SER A 79 -28.87 15.44 11.29
#